data_AF-A0A420J246-F1
#
_entry.id   AF-A0A420J246-F1
#
_cell.length_a   1.000
_cell.length_b   1.000
_cell.length_c   1.000
_cell.angle_alpha   90.00
_cell.angle_beta   90.00
_cell.angle_gamma   90.00
#
_symmetry.space_group_name_H-M   'P 1'
#
loop_
_entity.id
_entity.type
_entity.pdbx_description
1 polymer ?
#
loop_
_entity_poly.entity_id
_entity_poly.type
_entity_poly.pdbx_seq_one_letter_code
_entity_poly.pdbx_strand_id
1 'polypeptide(L)'
;MTSQKELLTQCTPVKGVVTLADGKEIPVLGSGHLKLLTRTSSGKASPTLIREVLWVPDLKSENLISESQLEMDGASIMTKQGQRKVYFEYKEFLYATMNSSKQFIIEEQKFNSSFASY
;
A
#
# COMPACT_ATOMS: atom_id res chain seq x y z
N MET A 1 -4.78 1.20 -5.30
CA MET A 1 -5.20 2.30 -6.18
C MET A 1 -4.40 3.56 -5.87
N THR A 2 -4.10 4.36 -6.90
CA THR A 2 -3.30 5.58 -6.79
C THR A 2 -3.83 6.65 -7.73
N SER A 3 -3.72 7.92 -7.37
CA SER A 3 -3.94 9.04 -8.30
C SER A 3 -2.72 9.37 -9.16
N GLN A 4 -1.54 8.88 -8.80
CA GLN A 4 -0.25 9.19 -9.44
C GLN A 4 0.07 8.17 -10.53
N LYS A 5 -0.15 8.56 -11.79
CA LYS A 5 0.05 7.68 -12.95
C LYS A 5 1.53 7.31 -13.12
N GLU A 6 2.43 8.24 -12.81
CA GLU A 6 3.88 8.13 -12.92
C GLU A 6 4.48 7.03 -12.04
N LEU A 7 3.78 6.62 -10.98
CA LEU A 7 4.20 5.50 -10.13
C LEU A 7 3.92 4.14 -10.78
N LEU A 8 3.09 4.10 -11.82
CA LEU A 8 2.65 2.87 -12.47
C LEU A 8 3.48 2.55 -13.70
N THR A 9 4.02 1.35 -13.71
CA THR A 9 4.61 0.74 -14.91
C THR A 9 3.53 0.00 -15.70
N GLN A 10 3.63 -0.01 -17.03
CA GLN A 10 2.68 -0.73 -17.92
C GLN A 10 1.21 -0.35 -17.70
N CYS A 11 0.93 0.92 -17.42
CA CYS A 11 -0.43 1.39 -17.20
C CYS A 11 -1.25 1.31 -18.50
N THR A 12 -2.26 0.44 -18.50
CA THR A 12 -3.18 0.24 -19.62
C THR A 12 -4.54 0.87 -19.28
N PRO A 13 -5.26 1.43 -20.27
CA PRO A 13 -6.61 1.94 -20.04
C PRO A 13 -7.57 0.81 -19.62
N VAL A 14 -8.32 1.05 -18.54
CA VAL A 14 -9.36 0.15 -18.03
C VAL A 14 -10.58 1.00 -17.72
N LYS A 15 -11.78 0.52 -18.07
CA LYS A 15 -13.03 1.16 -17.69
C LYS A 15 -13.59 0.46 -16.45
N GLY A 16 -13.80 1.22 -15.38
CA GLY A 16 -14.40 0.73 -14.15
C GLY A 16 -14.71 1.86 -13.19
N VAL A 17 -15.30 1.50 -12.06
CA VAL A 17 -15.55 2.42 -10.94
C VAL A 17 -15.07 1.76 -9.65
N VAL A 18 -14.61 2.57 -8.70
CA VAL A 18 -14.37 2.16 -7.32
C VAL A 18 -15.39 2.84 -6.43
N THR A 19 -15.99 2.09 -5.51
CA THR A 19 -16.88 2.62 -4.48
C THR A 19 -16.08 2.85 -3.21
N LEU A 20 -16.02 4.10 -2.76
CA LEU A 20 -15.40 4.46 -1.49
C LEU A 20 -16.29 4.08 -0.30
N ALA A 21 -15.74 4.13 0.91
CA ALA A 21 -16.45 3.81 2.13
C ALA A 21 -17.65 4.75 2.43
N ASP A 22 -17.64 5.97 1.89
CA ASP A 22 -18.75 6.92 1.95
C ASP A 22 -19.84 6.66 0.88
N GLY A 23 -19.71 5.58 0.11
CA GLY A 23 -20.60 5.22 -0.99
C GLY A 23 -20.34 5.98 -2.29
N LYS A 24 -19.37 6.90 -2.33
CA LYS A 24 -19.04 7.64 -3.55
C LYS A 24 -18.36 6.73 -4.57
N GLU A 25 -18.86 6.76 -5.80
CA GLU A 25 -18.21 6.10 -6.93
C GLU A 25 -17.21 7.04 -7.61
N ILE A 26 -16.03 6.52 -7.93
CA ILE A 26 -14.97 7.25 -8.62
C ILE A 26 -14.51 6.45 -9.84
N PRO A 27 -14.40 7.07 -11.03
CA PRO A 27 -13.96 6.37 -12.23
C PRO A 27 -12.50 5.92 -12.13
N VAL A 28 -12.27 4.69 -12.56
CA VAL A 28 -10.95 4.13 -12.83
C VAL A 28 -10.60 4.45 -14.28
N LEU A 29 -9.41 4.99 -14.52
CA LEU A 29 -8.94 5.33 -15.86
C LEU A 29 -7.85 4.38 -16.39
N GLY A 30 -7.31 3.52 -15.54
CA GLY A 30 -6.32 2.53 -15.95
C GLY A 30 -5.93 1.55 -14.86
N SER A 31 -5.11 0.56 -15.23
CA SER A 31 -4.49 -0.39 -14.31
C SER A 31 -3.03 -0.62 -14.72
N GLY A 32 -2.14 -0.70 -13.75
CA GLY A 32 -0.71 -0.94 -13.98
C GLY A 32 -0.04 -1.62 -12.79
N HIS A 33 1.28 -1.68 -12.82
CA HIS A 33 2.06 -2.30 -11.74
C HIS A 33 2.90 -1.27 -10.99
N LEU A 34 2.82 -1.32 -9.67
CA LEU A 34 3.56 -0.45 -8.76
C LEU A 34 4.78 -1.19 -8.23
N LYS A 35 5.97 -0.60 -8.39
CA LYS A 35 7.21 -1.10 -7.80
C LYS A 35 7.53 -0.30 -6.55
N LEU A 36 7.55 -0.95 -5.40
CA LEU A 36 7.93 -0.36 -4.13
C LEU A 36 9.28 -0.90 -3.67
N LEU A 37 10.13 -0.04 -3.14
CA LEU A 37 11.29 -0.46 -2.37
C LEU A 37 10.84 -0.69 -0.93
N THR A 38 10.77 -1.96 -0.53
CA THR A 38 10.40 -2.35 0.83
C THR A 38 11.63 -2.74 1.62
N ARG A 39 11.63 -2.53 2.94
CA ARG A 39 12.72 -3.00 3.81
C ARG A 39 12.28 -4.30 4.48
N THR A 40 13.06 -5.36 4.29
CA THR A 40 12.85 -6.65 4.96
C THR A 40 13.14 -6.53 6.46
N SER A 41 12.68 -7.50 7.25
CA SER A 41 12.94 -7.55 8.70
C SER A 41 14.43 -7.61 9.07
N SER A 42 15.30 -7.99 8.13
CA SER A 42 16.76 -7.96 8.29
C SER A 42 17.39 -6.59 7.95
N GLY A 43 16.58 -5.58 7.64
CA GLY A 43 17.04 -4.24 7.28
C GLY A 43 17.42 -4.08 5.80
N LYS A 44 17.39 -5.15 5.00
CA LYS A 44 17.75 -5.11 3.58
C LYS A 44 16.61 -4.55 2.74
N ALA A 45 16.92 -3.64 1.82
CA ALA A 45 15.97 -3.18 0.80
C ALA A 45 15.70 -4.30 -0.22
N SER A 46 14.43 -4.53 -0.52
CA SER A 46 13.93 -5.51 -1.46
C SER A 46 12.83 -4.88 -2.31
N PRO A 47 12.93 -4.95 -3.66
CA PRO A 47 11.88 -4.45 -4.53
C PRO A 47 10.67 -5.38 -4.48
N THR A 48 9.50 -4.82 -4.21
CA THR A 48 8.22 -5.53 -4.23
C THR A 48 7.34 -4.98 -5.33
N LEU A 49 6.73 -5.89 -6.10
CA LEU A 49 5.81 -5.57 -7.18
C LEU A 49 4.37 -5.78 -6.70
N ILE A 50 3.60 -4.70 -6.64
CA ILE A 50 2.15 -4.78 -6.48
C ILE A 50 1.53 -4.74 -7.87
N ARG A 51 0.79 -5.79 -8.21
CA ARG A 51 0.17 -5.95 -9.54
C ARG A 51 -1.21 -5.29 -9.57
N GLU A 52 -1.68 -5.02 -10.79
CA GLU A 52 -3.05 -4.55 -11.06
C GLU A 52 -3.54 -3.37 -10.20
N VAL A 53 -2.66 -2.42 -9.94
CA VAL A 53 -2.99 -1.21 -9.20
C VAL A 53 -3.82 -0.28 -10.08
N LEU A 54 -5.05 -0.03 -9.64
CA LEU A 54 -5.97 0.88 -10.32
C LEU A 54 -5.47 2.34 -10.26
N TRP A 55 -5.48 3.00 -11.41
CA TRP A 55 -5.24 4.43 -11.54
C TRP A 55 -6.57 5.18 -11.45
N VAL A 56 -6.68 6.00 -10.41
CA VAL A 56 -7.88 6.75 -10.04
C VAL A 56 -7.46 8.20 -9.80
N PRO A 57 -7.43 9.08 -10.82
CA PRO A 57 -6.88 10.43 -10.69
C PRO A 57 -7.61 11.29 -9.67
N ASP A 58 -8.90 11.05 -9.46
CA ASP A 58 -9.74 11.81 -8.53
C ASP A 58 -9.57 11.39 -7.05
N LEU A 59 -8.61 10.51 -6.73
CA LEU A 59 -8.29 10.10 -5.36
C LEU A 59 -7.60 11.20 -4.50
N LYS A 60 -7.50 12.43 -5.02
CA LYS A 60 -6.98 13.63 -4.32
C LYS A 60 -5.65 13.40 -3.57
N SER A 61 -4.70 12.73 -4.21
CA SER A 61 -3.33 12.50 -3.72
C SER A 61 -3.18 11.45 -2.61
N GLU A 62 -4.24 10.71 -2.26
CA GLU A 62 -4.10 9.53 -1.42
C GLU A 62 -3.70 8.31 -2.26
N ASN A 63 -2.81 7.47 -1.73
CA ASN A 63 -2.54 6.14 -2.26
C ASN A 63 -3.25 5.15 -1.34
N LEU A 64 -4.23 4.41 -1.87
CA LEU A 64 -4.97 3.43 -1.09
C LEU A 64 -4.57 2.02 -1.52
N ILE A 65 -4.33 1.14 -0.57
CA ILE A 65 -4.11 -0.28 -0.84
C ILE A 65 -5.40 -1.03 -0.51
N SER A 66 -5.86 -1.88 -1.43
CA SER A 66 -7.05 -2.70 -1.20
C SER A 66 -6.70 -3.88 -0.30
N GLU A 67 -7.35 -3.97 0.86
CA GLU A 67 -7.15 -5.06 1.81
C GLU A 67 -7.54 -6.41 1.19
N SER A 68 -8.71 -6.47 0.54
CA SER A 68 -9.16 -7.70 -0.13
C SER A 68 -8.20 -8.15 -1.24
N GLN A 69 -7.56 -7.22 -1.95
CA GLN A 69 -6.54 -7.59 -2.95
C GLN A 69 -5.32 -8.19 -2.27
N LEU A 70 -4.84 -7.59 -1.18
CA LEU A 70 -3.72 -8.14 -0.41
C LEU A 70 -4.03 -9.55 0.10
N GLU A 71 -5.22 -9.76 0.64
CA GLU A 71 -5.67 -11.07 1.12
C GLU A 71 -5.76 -12.10 -0.02
N MET A 72 -6.29 -11.72 -1.18
CA MET A 72 -6.29 -12.58 -2.38
C MET A 72 -4.87 -12.94 -2.84
N ASP A 73 -3.92 -12.02 -2.69
CA ASP A 73 -2.50 -12.24 -2.99
C ASP A 73 -1.78 -13.07 -1.91
N GLY A 74 -2.48 -13.51 -0.86
CA GLY A 74 -1.95 -14.37 0.21
C GLY A 74 -1.45 -13.62 1.45
N ALA A 75 -1.76 -12.32 1.57
CA ALA A 75 -1.41 -11.56 2.76
C ALA A 75 -2.36 -11.87 3.93
N SER A 76 -1.84 -11.79 5.15
CA SER A 76 -2.62 -11.78 6.39
C SER A 76 -2.59 -10.40 7.03
N ILE A 77 -3.74 -9.82 7.32
CA ILE A 77 -3.86 -8.48 7.90
C ILE A 77 -4.25 -8.61 9.38
N MET A 78 -3.42 -8.09 10.28
CA MET A 78 -3.69 -8.05 11.72
C MET A 78 -3.87 -6.61 12.19
N THR A 79 -4.94 -6.36 12.96
CA THR A 79 -5.22 -5.05 13.54
C THR A 79 -5.30 -5.16 15.05
N LYS A 80 -4.50 -4.39 15.77
CA LYS A 80 -4.48 -4.36 17.24
C LYS A 80 -4.21 -2.95 17.74
N GLN A 81 -5.07 -2.43 18.60
CA GLN A 81 -4.89 -1.12 19.27
C GLN A 81 -4.54 0.05 18.32
N GLY A 82 -5.20 0.15 17.17
CA GLY A 82 -4.94 1.21 16.19
C GLY A 82 -3.65 1.04 15.39
N GLN A 83 -2.98 -0.09 15.53
CA GLN A 83 -1.87 -0.51 14.67
C GLN A 83 -2.37 -1.59 13.71
N ARG A 84 -1.94 -1.49 12.45
CA ARG A 84 -2.25 -2.44 11.39
C ARG A 84 -0.95 -3.00 10.81
N LYS A 85 -0.87 -4.32 10.74
CA LYS A 85 0.28 -5.07 10.26
C LYS A 85 -0.17 -6.00 9.15
N VAL A 86 0.52 -5.97 8.03
CA VAL A 86 0.28 -6.87 6.88
C VAL A 86 1.45 -7.84 6.79
N TYR A 87 1.15 -9.13 6.68
CA TYR A 87 2.14 -10.20 6.61
C TYR A 87 2.03 -10.96 5.30
N PHE A 88 3.17 -11.30 4.69
CA PHE A 88 3.26 -12.29 3.61
C PHE A 88 4.14 -13.45 4.07
N GLU A 89 3.68 -14.69 3.94
CA GLU A 89 4.43 -15.88 4.37
C GLU A 89 5.02 -15.74 5.79
N TYR A 90 4.21 -15.23 6.74
CA TYR A 90 4.59 -14.97 8.13
C TYR A 90 5.64 -13.86 8.37
N LYS A 91 6.05 -13.13 7.33
CA LYS A 91 6.95 -11.97 7.45
C LYS A 91 6.14 -10.67 7.42
N GLU A 92 6.39 -9.79 8.39
CA GLU A 92 5.80 -8.44 8.40
C GLU A 92 6.27 -7.67 7.16
N PHE A 93 5.32 -7.21 6.37
CA PHE A 93 5.53 -6.56 5.08
C PHE A 93 5.18 -5.07 5.12
N LEU A 94 4.07 -4.72 5.79
CA LEU A 94 3.68 -3.32 6.02
C LEU A 94 3.28 -3.12 7.48
N TYR A 95 3.64 -1.96 8.00
CA TYR A 95 3.18 -1.45 9.28
C TYR A 95 2.50 -0.10 9.06
N ALA A 96 1.31 0.06 9.61
CA ALA A 96 0.54 1.27 9.54
C ALA A 96 -0.06 1.64 10.90
N THR A 97 -0.15 2.93 11.18
CA THR A 97 -0.79 3.47 12.38
C THR A 97 -2.01 4.29 12.00
N MET A 98 -3.00 4.29 12.88
CA MET A 98 -4.18 5.10 12.69
C MET A 98 -3.88 6.57 13.04
N ASN A 99 -4.13 7.48 12.10
CA ASN A 99 -4.01 8.92 12.31
C ASN A 99 -5.24 9.50 13.07
N SER A 100 -5.22 10.80 13.35
CA SER A 100 -6.34 11.52 13.99
C SER A 100 -7.64 11.47 13.20
N SER A 101 -7.56 11.26 11.88
CA SER A 101 -8.70 11.11 10.97
C SER A 101 -9.21 9.66 10.84
N LYS A 102 -8.73 8.73 11.68
CA LYS A 102 -9.07 7.29 11.65
C LYS A 102 -8.67 6.56 10.37
N GLN A 103 -7.70 7.08 9.62
CA GLN A 103 -7.11 6.42 8.46
C GLN A 103 -5.80 5.74 8.87
N PHE A 104 -5.54 4.54 8.34
CA PHE A 104 -4.25 3.86 8.54
C PHE A 104 -3.22 4.42 7.56
N ILE A 105 -2.17 5.06 8.08
CA ILE A 105 -1.04 5.57 7.31
C ILE A 105 0.12 4.60 7.47
N ILE A 106 0.72 4.19 6.36
CA ILE A 106 1.95 3.38 6.37
C ILE A 106 3.07 4.24 6.97
N GLU A 107 3.66 3.78 8.06
CA GLU A 107 4.84 4.43 8.63
C GLU A 107 6.10 3.76 8.07
N GLU A 108 7.04 4.57 7.58
CA GLU A 108 8.41 4.09 7.47
C GLU A 108 8.91 3.75 8.88
N GLN A 109 9.26 2.48 9.11
CA GLN A 109 9.96 2.11 10.34
C GLN A 109 11.27 2.89 10.41
N LYS A 110 11.30 3.95 11.21
CA LYS A 110 12.53 4.60 11.67
C LYS A 110 13.27 3.60 12.55
N PHE A 111 14.09 2.75 11.95
CA PHE A 111 15.11 2.04 12.69
C PHE A 111 16.08 3.09 13.24
N ASN A 112 16.18 3.20 14.57
CA ASN A 112 17.34 3.79 15.20
C ASN A 112 18.56 2.98 14.75
N SER A 113 19.26 3.46 13.73
CA SER A 113 20.61 3.02 13.43
C SER A 113 21.51 3.60 14.51
N SER A 114 21.52 2.98 15.69
CA SER A 114 22.67 3.06 16.58
C SER A 114 23.82 2.34 15.88
N PHE A 115 24.50 3.07 14.99
CA PHE A 115 25.85 2.72 14.58
C PHE A 115 26.71 2.81 15.83
N ALA A 116 26.95 1.66 16.47
CA ALA A 116 28.10 1.49 17.33
C ALA A 116 29.31 1.46 16.38
N SER A 117 30.02 2.58 16.31
CA SER A 117 31.35 2.65 15.72
C SER A 117 32.29 1.76 16.55
N TYR A 118 32.85 0.74 15.93
CA TYR A 118 34.05 0.05 16.41
C TYR A 118 35.27 0.60 15.66
#